data_AF-A0AAE7CC10-F1
#
_entry.id   AF-A0AAE7CC10-F1
#
_cell.length_a   1.000
_cell.length_b   1.000
_cell.length_c   1.000
_cell.angle_alpha   90.00
_cell.angle_beta   90.00
_cell.angle_gamma   90.00
#
_symmetry.space_group_name_H-M   'P 1'
#
loop_
_entity.id
_entity.type
_entity.pdbx_description
1 polymer ?
#
loop_
_entity_poly.entity_id
_entity_poly.type
_entity_poly.pdbx_seq_one_letter_code
_entity_poly.pdbx_strand_id
1 'polypeptide(L)'
;MIRAPRALAAPVLLAALLLSACTQAPAPLEPTTSAAAPTPDAEPTPSAAPTVDPAGTAEANLPAFQAAAAAVVAADPNAQGRDLVDALVAAGFPKERMEVTADRTPLGNSVDSILVSVHMADACLIGQRAQDGLSAHAEPALSSGRCLVGQTRPIDW
;
A
#
# COMPACT_ATOMS: atom_id res chain seq x y z
N MET A 1 -31.85 -44.23 49.07
CA MET A 1 -30.50 -44.57 49.58
C MET A 1 -29.50 -43.62 48.93
N ILE A 2 -28.57 -43.14 49.75
CA ILE A 2 -27.63 -42.04 49.54
C ILE A 2 -26.60 -42.35 48.43
N ARG A 3 -26.28 -41.34 47.58
CA ARG A 3 -24.91 -40.95 47.18
C ARG A 3 -24.93 -39.66 46.33
N ALA A 4 -24.34 -38.61 46.90
CA ALA A 4 -23.89 -37.38 46.23
C ALA A 4 -22.54 -37.62 45.51
N PRO A 5 -21.69 -36.60 45.25
CA PRO A 5 -21.76 -35.50 44.27
C PRO A 5 -20.50 -35.52 43.36
N ARG A 6 -20.37 -34.56 42.41
CA ARG A 6 -19.14 -33.76 42.24
C ARG A 6 -19.30 -32.74 41.11
N ALA A 7 -19.43 -31.48 41.53
CA ALA A 7 -19.00 -30.34 40.74
C ALA A 7 -17.47 -30.41 40.56
N LEU A 8 -16.98 -30.03 39.39
CA LEU A 8 -15.64 -29.49 39.18
C LEU A 8 -15.72 -28.52 37.99
N ALA A 9 -16.09 -27.28 38.32
CA ALA A 9 -15.80 -26.11 37.52
C ALA A 9 -14.29 -25.83 37.64
N ALA A 10 -13.57 -25.84 36.52
CA ALA A 10 -12.27 -25.18 36.27
C ALA A 10 -11.67 -25.82 35.00
N PRO A 11 -11.57 -25.09 33.88
CA PRO A 11 -10.32 -24.36 33.68
C PRO A 11 -10.53 -23.08 32.85
N VAL A 12 -10.89 -21.97 33.48
CA VAL A 12 -10.89 -20.63 32.84
C VAL A 12 -9.68 -19.80 33.29
N LEU A 13 -8.86 -20.31 34.22
CA LEU A 13 -7.77 -19.54 34.85
C LEU A 13 -6.37 -19.74 34.25
N LEU A 14 -6.20 -20.53 33.18
CA LEU A 14 -4.87 -20.78 32.59
C LEU A 14 -4.50 -19.88 31.40
N ALA A 15 -5.41 -19.01 30.93
CA ALA A 15 -5.18 -18.15 29.77
C ALA A 15 -4.64 -16.74 30.09
N ALA A 16 -4.53 -16.38 31.38
CA ALA A 16 -4.16 -15.03 31.81
C ALA A 16 -2.66 -14.81 32.12
N LEU A 17 -1.82 -15.85 32.00
CA LEU A 17 -0.40 -15.81 32.41
C LEU A 17 0.61 -15.71 31.25
N LEU A 18 0.16 -15.55 30.00
CA LEU A 18 1.04 -15.49 28.83
C LEU A 18 1.26 -14.07 28.25
N LEU A 19 0.79 -13.02 28.92
CA LEU A 19 0.94 -11.62 28.46
C LEU A 19 1.99 -10.78 29.21
N SER A 20 2.76 -11.35 30.14
CA SER A 20 3.76 -10.60 30.92
C SER A 20 5.18 -11.12 30.71
N ALA A 21 5.80 -10.81 29.58
CA ALA A 21 7.24 -11.00 29.41
C ALA A 21 7.84 -10.09 28.33
N CYS A 22 7.80 -8.77 28.54
CA CYS A 22 8.72 -7.81 27.91
C CYS A 22 8.97 -6.64 28.88
N THR A 23 9.43 -6.93 30.10
CA THR A 23 10.04 -5.92 30.97
C THR A 23 11.55 -5.94 30.75
N GLN A 24 12.05 -4.93 30.06
CA GLN A 24 13.46 -4.73 29.79
C GLN A 24 14.16 -4.27 31.08
N ALA A 25 15.08 -5.08 31.59
CA ALA A 25 15.90 -4.74 32.75
C ALA A 25 16.89 -3.60 32.39
N PRO A 26 17.10 -2.58 33.24
CA PRO A 26 18.16 -1.60 33.03
C PRO A 26 19.53 -2.26 33.23
N ALA A 27 20.39 -2.18 32.22
CA ALA A 27 21.77 -2.65 32.31
C ALA A 27 22.63 -1.73 33.22
N PRO A 28 23.63 -2.28 33.93
CA PRO A 28 24.60 -1.50 34.70
C PRO A 28 25.37 -0.47 33.86
N LEU A 29 25.65 0.69 34.45
CA LEU A 29 26.43 1.78 33.86
C LEU A 29 27.90 1.37 33.71
N GLU A 30 28.31 1.07 32.48
CA GLU A 30 29.71 0.93 32.07
C GLU A 30 30.28 2.27 31.57
N PRO A 31 31.61 2.48 31.68
CA PRO A 31 32.24 3.80 31.66
C PRO A 31 32.11 4.51 30.31
N THR A 32 32.07 5.84 30.38
CA THR A 32 32.09 6.80 29.27
C THR A 32 33.14 6.42 28.23
N THR A 33 32.67 5.81 27.14
CA THR A 33 33.43 5.69 25.89
C THR A 33 33.56 7.08 25.29
N SER A 34 34.81 7.45 25.02
CA SER A 34 35.22 8.67 24.34
C SER A 34 34.39 8.88 23.07
N ALA A 35 33.78 10.04 22.94
CA ALA A 35 33.01 10.43 21.76
C ALA A 35 33.91 10.37 20.52
N ALA A 36 33.67 9.37 19.67
CA ALA A 36 34.16 9.40 18.30
C ALA A 36 33.49 10.57 17.60
N ALA A 37 34.31 11.41 16.95
CA ALA A 37 33.83 12.52 16.14
C ALA A 37 32.81 12.02 15.09
N PRO A 38 31.75 12.79 14.79
CA PRO A 38 30.83 12.43 13.73
C PRO A 38 31.63 12.30 12.44
N THR A 39 31.62 11.10 11.87
CA THR A 39 32.07 10.91 10.49
C THR A 39 31.07 11.69 9.63
N PRO A 40 31.51 12.44 8.61
CA PRO A 40 30.59 13.10 7.69
C PRO A 40 29.61 12.05 7.15
N ASP A 41 28.33 12.23 7.44
CA ASP A 41 27.24 11.45 6.88
C ASP A 41 27.37 11.58 5.36
N ALA A 42 27.52 10.45 4.67
CA ALA A 42 27.56 10.46 3.22
C ALA A 42 26.19 10.98 2.75
N GLU A 43 26.20 12.15 2.10
CA GLU A 43 25.02 12.72 1.47
C GLU A 43 24.37 11.63 0.61
N PRO A 44 23.05 11.34 0.78
CA PRO A 44 22.41 10.28 0.04
C PRO A 44 22.56 10.61 -1.45
N THR A 45 23.26 9.74 -2.18
CA THR A 45 23.35 9.85 -3.63
C THR A 45 21.90 9.89 -4.16
N PRO A 46 21.53 10.87 -5.00
CA PRO A 46 20.17 10.96 -5.52
C PRO A 46 19.82 9.63 -6.19
N SER A 47 18.87 8.91 -5.58
CA SER A 47 18.34 7.67 -6.14
C SER A 47 17.74 8.03 -7.49
N ALA A 48 18.21 7.39 -8.56
CA ALA A 48 17.63 7.58 -9.88
C ALA A 48 16.11 7.35 -9.79
N ALA A 49 15.34 8.16 -10.51
CA ALA A 49 13.89 8.01 -10.54
C ALA A 49 13.54 6.58 -11.00
N PRO A 50 12.59 5.91 -10.33
CA PRO A 50 12.19 4.56 -10.71
C PRO A 50 11.69 4.55 -12.15
N THR A 51 12.26 3.67 -12.97
CA THR A 51 11.96 3.56 -14.40
C THR A 51 10.97 2.42 -14.63
N VAL A 52 10.05 2.60 -15.58
CA VAL A 52 9.06 1.59 -15.96
C VAL A 52 9.66 0.61 -16.96
N ASP A 53 9.52 -0.69 -16.68
CA ASP A 53 9.73 -1.78 -17.64
C ASP A 53 8.36 -2.40 -17.98
N PRO A 54 7.76 -2.09 -19.16
CA PRO A 54 6.46 -2.62 -19.55
C PRO A 54 6.39 -4.14 -19.74
N ALA A 55 7.55 -4.81 -19.84
CA ALA A 55 7.65 -6.28 -19.92
C ALA A 55 8.00 -6.93 -18.58
N GLY A 56 8.30 -6.13 -17.55
CA GLY A 56 8.64 -6.58 -16.21
C GLY A 56 7.43 -6.99 -15.37
N THR A 57 7.72 -7.40 -14.14
CA THR A 57 6.70 -7.80 -13.16
C THR A 57 6.00 -6.59 -12.53
N ALA A 58 4.85 -6.81 -11.90
CA ALA A 58 4.17 -5.78 -11.13
C ALA A 58 5.04 -5.26 -9.99
N GLU A 59 5.61 -6.14 -9.16
CA GLU A 59 6.41 -5.76 -8.00
C GLU A 59 7.64 -4.93 -8.38
N ALA A 60 8.28 -5.24 -9.51
CA ALA A 60 9.42 -4.48 -10.01
C ALA A 60 9.02 -3.05 -10.45
N ASN A 61 7.81 -2.89 -10.98
CA ASN A 61 7.29 -1.61 -11.47
C ASN A 61 6.53 -0.81 -10.38
N LEU A 62 6.19 -1.41 -9.25
CA LEU A 62 5.41 -0.79 -8.18
C LEU A 62 6.01 0.55 -7.68
N PRO A 63 7.34 0.69 -7.48
CA PRO A 63 7.91 1.97 -7.08
C PRO A 63 7.69 3.08 -8.12
N ALA A 64 7.77 2.77 -9.42
CA ALA A 64 7.53 3.73 -10.50
C ALA A 64 6.07 4.15 -10.57
N PHE A 65 5.16 3.18 -10.45
CA PHE A 65 3.71 3.41 -10.40
C PHE A 65 3.33 4.31 -9.23
N GLN A 66 3.81 3.97 -8.02
CA GLN A 66 3.53 4.74 -6.82
C GLN A 66 4.09 6.16 -6.92
N ALA A 67 5.32 6.34 -7.39
CA ALA A 67 5.93 7.66 -7.54
C ALA A 67 5.14 8.55 -8.51
N ALA A 68 4.76 8.01 -9.68
CA ALA A 68 4.03 8.76 -10.70
C ALA A 68 2.64 9.18 -10.20
N ALA A 69 1.87 8.25 -9.64
CA ALA A 69 0.53 8.55 -9.14
C ALA A 69 0.58 9.44 -7.89
N ALA A 70 1.56 9.25 -6.98
CA ALA A 70 1.63 10.03 -5.75
C ALA A 70 2.01 11.49 -6.03
N ALA A 71 2.84 11.73 -7.05
CA ALA A 71 3.15 13.09 -7.49
C ALA A 71 1.91 13.85 -7.95
N VAL A 72 0.98 13.19 -8.65
CA VAL A 72 -0.30 13.78 -9.05
C VAL A 72 -1.16 14.12 -7.83
N VAL A 73 -1.32 13.17 -6.91
CA VAL A 73 -2.16 13.36 -5.71
C VAL A 73 -1.55 14.41 -4.76
N ALA A 74 -0.23 14.50 -4.67
CA ALA A 74 0.45 15.53 -3.89
C ALA A 74 0.27 16.93 -4.49
N ALA A 75 0.18 17.05 -5.82
CA ALA A 75 -0.07 18.31 -6.50
C ALA A 75 -1.55 18.72 -6.43
N ASP A 76 -2.46 17.76 -6.54
CA ASP A 76 -3.90 17.95 -6.39
C ASP A 76 -4.54 16.74 -5.66
N PRO A 77 -4.92 16.88 -4.38
CA PRO A 77 -5.65 15.83 -3.66
C PRO A 77 -6.97 15.46 -4.33
N ASN A 78 -7.55 16.35 -5.14
CA ASN A 78 -8.78 16.13 -5.89
C ASN A 78 -8.54 15.68 -7.34
N ALA A 79 -7.30 15.31 -7.72
CA ALA A 79 -6.96 14.81 -9.05
C ALA A 79 -7.94 13.74 -9.55
N GLN A 80 -8.42 13.89 -10.78
CA GLN A 80 -9.41 12.99 -11.35
C GLN A 80 -8.72 11.77 -11.98
N GLY A 81 -9.50 10.76 -12.35
CA GLY A 81 -8.97 9.52 -12.93
C GLY A 81 -8.13 9.75 -14.20
N ARG A 82 -8.46 10.79 -14.99
CA ARG A 82 -7.66 11.19 -16.16
C ARG A 82 -6.26 11.65 -15.79
N ASP A 83 -6.12 12.44 -14.73
CA ASP A 83 -4.83 12.96 -14.28
C ASP A 83 -3.90 11.82 -13.83
N LEU A 84 -4.46 10.82 -13.13
CA LEU A 84 -3.74 9.60 -12.75
C LEU A 84 -3.30 8.79 -13.99
N VAL A 85 -4.21 8.55 -14.93
CA VAL A 85 -3.91 7.80 -16.17
C VAL A 85 -2.83 8.52 -17.00
N ASP A 86 -2.96 9.82 -17.21
CA ASP A 86 -2.03 10.59 -18.03
C ASP A 86 -0.62 10.62 -17.41
N ALA A 87 -0.52 10.68 -16.07
CA ALA A 87 0.76 10.60 -15.37
C ALA A 87 1.40 9.20 -15.46
N LEU A 88 0.61 8.13 -15.36
CA LEU A 88 1.12 6.77 -15.54
C LEU A 88 1.60 6.53 -16.98
N VAL A 89 0.90 7.07 -17.97
CA VAL A 89 1.34 7.03 -19.37
C VAL A 89 2.65 7.82 -19.56
N ALA A 90 2.75 9.01 -18.97
CA ALA A 90 3.98 9.79 -19.01
C ALA A 90 5.17 9.07 -18.33
N ALA A 91 4.91 8.25 -17.31
CA ALA A 91 5.91 7.40 -16.68
C ALA A 91 6.32 6.19 -17.54
N GLY A 92 5.54 5.85 -18.57
CA GLY A 92 5.83 4.77 -19.52
C GLY A 92 4.93 3.53 -19.39
N PHE A 93 3.89 3.58 -18.56
CA PHE A 93 2.92 2.48 -18.49
C PHE A 93 1.99 2.46 -19.71
N PRO A 94 1.66 1.28 -20.27
CA PRO A 94 0.80 1.17 -21.44
C PRO A 94 -0.66 1.47 -21.08
N LYS A 95 -1.25 2.47 -21.75
CA LYS A 95 -2.62 2.96 -21.50
C LYS A 95 -3.68 1.87 -21.72
N GLU A 96 -3.49 1.02 -22.70
CA GLU A 96 -4.38 -0.09 -23.06
C GLU A 96 -4.45 -1.18 -21.98
N ARG A 97 -3.53 -1.19 -21.02
CA ARG A 97 -3.54 -2.09 -19.86
C ARG A 97 -4.13 -1.43 -18.60
N MET A 98 -4.66 -0.23 -18.73
CA MET A 98 -5.17 0.53 -17.59
C MET A 98 -6.66 0.32 -17.37
N GLU A 99 -7.06 0.33 -16.10
CA GLU A 99 -8.44 0.48 -15.69
C GLU A 99 -8.55 1.64 -14.70
N VAL A 100 -9.71 2.31 -14.68
CA VAL A 100 -9.98 3.39 -13.74
C VAL A 100 -11.46 3.39 -13.35
N THR A 101 -11.77 3.66 -12.09
CA THR A 101 -13.16 3.80 -11.63
C THR A 101 -13.77 5.11 -12.12
N ALA A 102 -15.10 5.22 -12.03
CA ALA A 102 -15.78 6.49 -12.26
C ALA A 102 -15.24 7.57 -11.30
N ASP A 103 -15.08 8.77 -11.82
CA ASP A 103 -14.54 9.94 -11.12
C ASP A 103 -15.64 10.91 -10.67
N ARG A 104 -16.89 10.59 -10.97
CA ARG A 104 -18.09 11.34 -10.57
C ARG A 104 -19.25 10.42 -10.20
N THR A 105 -20.04 10.88 -9.25
CA THR A 105 -21.35 10.28 -8.92
C THR A 105 -22.37 10.52 -10.04
N PRO A 106 -23.51 9.80 -10.07
CA PRO A 106 -24.58 10.06 -11.04
C PRO A 106 -25.14 11.48 -11.02
N LEU A 107 -24.98 12.21 -9.90
CA LEU A 107 -25.37 13.61 -9.75
C LEU A 107 -24.27 14.60 -10.22
N GLY A 108 -23.13 14.10 -10.67
CA GLY A 108 -22.02 14.90 -11.18
C GLY A 108 -21.04 15.39 -10.12
N ASN A 109 -21.24 15.04 -8.85
CA ASN A 109 -20.30 15.37 -7.77
C ASN A 109 -19.02 14.54 -7.87
N SER A 110 -17.89 15.10 -7.43
CA SER A 110 -16.63 14.39 -7.25
C SER A 110 -16.77 13.21 -6.29
N VAL A 111 -15.88 12.24 -6.40
CA VAL A 111 -15.84 11.04 -5.55
C VAL A 111 -14.73 11.14 -4.52
N ASP A 112 -14.94 10.53 -3.36
CA ASP A 112 -13.97 10.53 -2.26
C ASP A 112 -12.73 9.67 -2.56
N SER A 113 -12.87 8.71 -3.48
CA SER A 113 -11.81 7.78 -3.85
C SER A 113 -11.89 7.40 -5.33
N ILE A 114 -10.72 7.27 -5.97
CA ILE A 114 -10.58 6.73 -7.32
C ILE A 114 -9.55 5.60 -7.29
N LEU A 115 -9.90 4.47 -7.88
CA LEU A 115 -8.97 3.38 -8.13
C LEU A 115 -8.47 3.48 -9.57
N VAL A 116 -7.16 3.32 -9.75
CA VAL A 116 -6.49 3.18 -11.05
C VAL A 116 -5.64 1.92 -11.00
N SER A 117 -5.54 1.18 -12.10
CA SER A 117 -4.69 0.02 -12.17
C SER A 117 -3.95 -0.10 -13.49
N VAL A 118 -2.85 -0.85 -13.50
CA VAL A 118 -2.15 -1.29 -14.73
C VAL A 118 -1.98 -2.80 -14.65
N HIS A 119 -2.45 -3.51 -15.67
CA HIS A 119 -2.19 -4.95 -15.82
C HIS A 119 -0.75 -5.16 -16.30
N MET A 120 0.06 -5.86 -15.51
CA MET A 120 1.44 -6.24 -15.83
C MET A 120 1.50 -7.71 -16.31
N ALA A 121 2.70 -8.27 -16.50
CA ALA A 121 2.84 -9.62 -17.05
C ALA A 121 2.28 -10.71 -16.11
N ASP A 122 2.38 -10.50 -14.81
CA ASP A 122 2.12 -11.49 -13.76
C ASP A 122 1.06 -11.06 -12.73
N ALA A 123 0.87 -9.76 -12.53
CA ALA A 123 -0.07 -9.20 -11.57
C ALA A 123 -0.57 -7.81 -12.02
N CYS A 124 -1.48 -7.25 -11.24
CA CYS A 124 -2.01 -5.91 -11.39
C CYS A 124 -1.34 -4.95 -10.40
N LEU A 125 -0.89 -3.80 -10.88
CA LEU A 125 -0.61 -2.66 -10.03
C LEU A 125 -1.93 -1.95 -9.75
N ILE A 126 -2.26 -1.74 -8.49
CA ILE A 126 -3.50 -1.07 -8.07
C ILE A 126 -3.13 0.13 -7.20
N GLY A 127 -3.62 1.29 -7.58
CA GLY A 127 -3.49 2.55 -6.86
C GLY A 127 -4.86 3.07 -6.44
N GLN A 128 -4.96 3.57 -5.21
CA GLN A 128 -6.13 4.27 -4.71
C GLN A 128 -5.74 5.69 -4.34
N ARG A 129 -6.34 6.66 -5.02
CA ARG A 129 -6.36 8.04 -4.56
C ARG A 129 -7.53 8.18 -3.59
N ALA A 130 -7.26 8.61 -2.36
CA ALA A 130 -8.24 9.07 -1.40
C ALA A 130 -7.83 10.42 -0.79
N GLN A 131 -8.64 10.96 0.13
CA GLN A 131 -8.38 12.26 0.77
C GLN A 131 -7.08 12.29 1.59
N ASP A 132 -6.63 11.13 2.09
CA ASP A 132 -5.40 10.94 2.85
C ASP A 132 -4.16 10.69 1.98
N GLY A 133 -4.33 10.64 0.65
CA GLY A 133 -3.24 10.55 -0.32
C GLY A 133 -3.39 9.38 -1.28
N LEU A 134 -2.26 8.82 -1.72
CA LEU A 134 -2.20 7.65 -2.58
C LEU A 134 -1.73 6.43 -1.79
N SER A 135 -2.46 5.31 -1.89
CA SER A 135 -1.95 3.98 -1.59
C SER A 135 -1.77 3.16 -2.86
N ALA A 136 -0.74 2.32 -2.93
CA ALA A 136 -0.45 1.48 -4.09
C ALA A 136 0.08 0.11 -3.66
N HIS A 137 -0.27 -0.94 -4.40
CA HIS A 137 0.13 -2.31 -4.13
C HIS A 137 0.02 -3.16 -5.41
N ALA A 138 0.67 -4.32 -5.42
CA ALA A 138 0.54 -5.32 -6.48
C ALA A 138 -0.39 -6.44 -5.99
N GLU A 139 -1.33 -6.86 -6.84
CA GLU A 139 -2.29 -7.93 -6.54
C GLU A 139 -2.48 -8.86 -7.74
N PRO A 140 -2.79 -10.14 -7.55
CA PRO A 140 -3.14 -11.03 -8.65
C PRO A 140 -4.31 -10.48 -9.47
N ALA A 141 -4.27 -10.69 -10.78
CA ALA A 141 -5.41 -10.39 -11.64
C ALA A 141 -6.64 -11.22 -11.22
N LEU A 142 -7.82 -10.64 -11.41
CA LEU A 142 -9.09 -11.34 -11.18
C LEU A 142 -9.24 -12.50 -12.17
N SER A 143 -10.08 -13.47 -11.85
CA SER A 143 -10.38 -14.60 -12.76
C SER A 143 -10.99 -14.17 -14.11
N SER A 144 -11.49 -12.94 -14.20
CA SER A 144 -11.95 -12.29 -15.42
C SER A 144 -10.82 -11.75 -16.31
N GLY A 145 -9.57 -11.77 -15.84
CA GLY A 145 -8.42 -11.13 -16.48
C GLY A 145 -8.34 -9.60 -16.25
N ARG A 146 -9.23 -9.06 -15.42
CA ARG A 146 -9.25 -7.63 -15.04
C ARG A 146 -8.51 -7.38 -13.74
N CYS A 147 -8.17 -6.11 -13.50
CA CYS A 147 -7.56 -5.67 -12.25
C CYS A 147 -8.56 -5.15 -11.23
N LEU A 148 -9.62 -4.46 -11.66
CA LEU A 148 -10.57 -3.82 -10.74
C LEU A 148 -11.91 -4.55 -10.68
N VAL A 149 -12.48 -4.60 -9.47
CA VAL A 149 -13.84 -5.11 -9.25
C VAL A 149 -14.87 -4.03 -9.59
N GLY A 150 -15.98 -4.43 -10.21
CA GLY A 150 -17.07 -3.52 -10.56
C GLY A 150 -16.93 -2.91 -11.96
N GLN A 151 -17.64 -1.80 -12.18
CA GLN A 151 -17.65 -1.10 -13.46
C GLN A 151 -16.53 -0.05 -13.50
N THR A 152 -15.69 -0.15 -14.51
CA THR A 152 -14.66 0.84 -14.82
C THR A 152 -15.13 1.73 -15.96
N ARG A 153 -14.57 2.92 -16.03
CA ARG A 153 -14.84 3.86 -17.11
C ARG A 153 -13.97 3.50 -18.32
N PRO A 154 -14.51 3.51 -19.56
CA PRO A 154 -13.69 3.40 -20.76
C PRO A 154 -12.64 4.51 -20.81
N ILE A 155 -11.41 4.18 -21.23
CA ILE A 155 -10.32 5.16 -21.36
C ILE A 155 -10.17 5.53 -22.84
N ASP A 156 -11.07 6.38 -23.35
CA ASP A 156 -11.27 6.71 -24.78
C ASP A 156 -10.78 8.11 -25.19
N TRP A 157 -10.07 8.80 -24.29
CA TRP A 157 -9.52 10.15 -24.49
C TRP A 157 -8.03 10.18 -24.81
#